data_AF-A0A0F9IZ21-F1
#
_entry.id   AF-A0A0F9IZ21-F1
#
_cell.length_a   1.000
_cell.length_b   1.000
_cell.length_c   1.000
_cell.angle_alpha   90.00
_cell.angle_beta   90.00
_cell.angle_gamma   90.00
#
_symmetry.space_group_name_H-M   'P 1'
#
loop_
_entity.id
_entity.type
_entity.pdbx_description
1 polymer ?
#
loop_
_entity_poly.entity_id
_entity_poly.type
_entity_poly.pdbx_seq_one_letter_code
_entity_poly.pdbx_strand_id
1 'polypeptide(L)'
;MTYKYTDYHIHTANWSTDVGEDGPNFYDYIKVAEINRINICFLEHFELYHIESDKSNPFYKGGIQNYLEEIDTLKETYDSILGGLEIQYYRDRETELLEFFDDYGKELDFISGSMHEWIFKYPITTRKSLLKFLEKKSVKEIVDEYFKISKTMINSGIFKNICHLDTIFRFINDNDIKPTEDCDTSDNRVLDLGRLCIKNKIAIEYNLSGLKFPINRPFPSKEVVTLLKREGASFFVGSDSHSLDYFENKIPKIEEAYNFLSSIKNI
;
A
#
# COMPACT_ATOMS: atom_id res chain seq x y z
N MET A 1 -19.59 -2.00 6.57
CA MET A 1 -18.70 -3.13 6.85
C MET A 1 -19.43 -4.15 7.70
N THR A 2 -19.61 -5.34 7.15
CA THR A 2 -20.41 -6.45 7.68
C THR A 2 -19.69 -7.19 8.81
N TYR A 3 -18.38 -7.36 8.68
CA TYR A 3 -17.56 -8.11 9.61
C TYR A 3 -16.71 -7.20 10.51
N LYS A 4 -16.17 -7.78 11.59
CA LYS A 4 -15.39 -7.03 12.60
C LYS A 4 -14.05 -6.53 12.05
N TYR A 5 -13.38 -7.33 11.22
CA TYR A 5 -12.06 -7.06 10.69
C TYR A 5 -12.13 -6.82 9.19
N THR A 6 -11.22 -6.02 8.67
CA THR A 6 -11.13 -5.69 7.26
C THR A 6 -9.69 -5.80 6.80
N ASP A 7 -9.47 -6.50 5.70
CA ASP A 7 -8.25 -6.37 4.91
C ASP A 7 -8.43 -5.23 3.91
N TYR A 8 -7.68 -4.14 4.05
CA TYR A 8 -7.81 -2.97 3.19
C TYR A 8 -6.94 -3.04 1.92
N HIS A 9 -6.14 -4.09 1.72
CA HIS A 9 -5.14 -4.11 0.67
C HIS A 9 -4.97 -5.50 0.06
N ILE A 10 -5.71 -5.78 -1.01
CA ILE A 10 -5.55 -6.96 -1.86
C ILE A 10 -5.61 -6.56 -3.34
N HIS A 11 -4.94 -7.33 -4.19
CA HIS A 11 -4.82 -7.11 -5.63
C HIS A 11 -5.32 -8.32 -6.41
N THR A 12 -5.85 -8.09 -7.60
CA THR A 12 -6.35 -9.16 -8.49
C THR A 12 -5.65 -9.19 -9.83
N ALA A 13 -5.69 -10.36 -10.48
CA ALA A 13 -5.09 -10.59 -11.79
C ALA A 13 -5.66 -9.68 -12.89
N ASN A 14 -6.95 -9.33 -12.77
CA ASN A 14 -7.65 -8.53 -13.77
C ASN A 14 -7.28 -7.05 -13.71
N TRP A 15 -6.86 -6.56 -12.54
CA TRP A 15 -6.76 -5.13 -12.27
C TRP A 15 -5.37 -4.65 -11.81
N SER A 16 -4.48 -5.55 -11.40
CA SER A 16 -3.09 -5.23 -11.04
C SER A 16 -2.08 -6.04 -11.88
N THR A 17 -1.19 -5.33 -12.58
CA THR A 17 -0.29 -5.93 -13.58
C THR A 17 0.84 -6.80 -13.00
N ASP A 18 1.05 -6.76 -11.69
CA ASP A 18 2.04 -7.57 -10.98
C ASP A 18 1.43 -8.83 -10.33
N VAL A 19 0.12 -9.02 -10.47
CA VAL A 19 -0.55 -10.31 -10.29
C VAL A 19 -0.53 -11.05 -11.63
N GLY A 20 -0.08 -12.31 -11.63
CA GLY A 20 -0.04 -13.11 -12.86
C GLY A 20 -1.44 -13.34 -13.43
N GLU A 21 -1.56 -13.55 -14.75
CA GLU A 21 -2.86 -13.74 -15.45
C GLU A 21 -3.68 -14.91 -14.88
N ASP A 22 -3.03 -15.96 -14.38
CA ASP A 22 -3.66 -17.11 -13.70
C ASP A 22 -3.89 -16.86 -12.19
N GLY A 23 -3.72 -15.62 -11.73
CA GLY A 23 -3.90 -15.20 -10.35
C GLY A 23 -5.36 -15.08 -9.94
N PRO A 24 -5.63 -14.79 -8.65
CA PRO A 24 -6.99 -14.68 -8.14
C PRO A 24 -7.71 -13.47 -8.72
N ASN A 25 -9.00 -13.66 -9.02
CA ASN A 25 -9.94 -12.59 -9.33
C ASN A 25 -10.77 -12.20 -8.10
N PHE A 26 -11.71 -11.26 -8.27
CA PHE A 26 -12.59 -10.82 -7.19
C PHE A 26 -13.34 -11.97 -6.50
N TYR A 27 -13.95 -12.89 -7.24
CA TYR A 27 -14.77 -13.97 -6.69
C TYR A 27 -13.94 -14.97 -5.86
N ASP A 28 -12.69 -15.21 -6.25
CA ASP A 28 -11.78 -16.09 -5.49
C ASP A 28 -11.57 -15.52 -4.08
N TYR A 29 -11.25 -14.23 -3.98
CA TYR A 29 -11.09 -13.53 -2.71
C TYR A 29 -12.40 -13.45 -1.91
N ILE A 30 -13.51 -13.08 -2.54
CA ILE A 30 -14.83 -12.94 -1.89
C ILE A 30 -15.23 -14.26 -1.23
N LYS A 31 -15.08 -15.38 -1.95
CA LYS A 31 -15.42 -16.70 -1.42
C LYS A 31 -14.66 -17.00 -0.13
N VAL A 32 -13.35 -16.75 -0.11
CA VAL A 32 -12.52 -16.96 1.09
C VAL A 32 -12.89 -15.97 2.19
N ALA A 33 -13.12 -14.71 1.85
CA ALA A 33 -13.47 -13.65 2.79
C ALA A 33 -14.79 -13.94 3.52
N GLU A 34 -15.82 -14.40 2.79
CA GLU A 34 -17.12 -14.77 3.34
C GLU A 34 -17.01 -15.97 4.31
N ILE A 35 -16.28 -17.02 3.92
CA ILE A 35 -16.07 -18.21 4.77
C ILE A 35 -15.39 -17.81 6.08
N ASN A 36 -14.41 -16.92 6.01
CA ASN A 36 -13.62 -16.48 7.17
C ASN A 36 -14.21 -15.27 7.89
N ARG A 37 -15.34 -14.73 7.41
CA ARG A 37 -16.03 -13.57 8.00
C ARG A 37 -15.11 -12.36 8.18
N ILE A 38 -14.41 -11.99 7.11
CA ILE A 38 -13.55 -10.81 7.02
C ILE A 38 -14.01 -9.92 5.86
N ASN A 39 -14.02 -8.60 6.03
CA ASN A 39 -14.27 -7.70 4.91
C ASN A 39 -12.98 -7.52 4.09
N ILE A 40 -13.10 -7.19 2.80
CA ILE A 40 -11.96 -6.98 1.91
C ILE A 40 -12.10 -5.69 1.11
N CYS A 41 -10.99 -5.02 0.85
CA CYS A 41 -10.88 -3.91 -0.10
C CYS A 41 -9.94 -4.31 -1.23
N PHE A 42 -10.48 -4.37 -2.45
CA PHE A 42 -9.65 -4.47 -3.64
C PHE A 42 -8.96 -3.14 -3.85
N LEU A 43 -7.65 -3.06 -3.58
CA LEU A 43 -6.86 -1.83 -3.57
C LEU A 43 -5.90 -1.83 -4.76
N GLU A 44 -6.47 -1.87 -5.96
CA GLU A 44 -5.73 -2.16 -7.19
C GLU A 44 -4.74 -1.05 -7.53
N HIS A 45 -3.65 -1.40 -8.24
CA HIS A 45 -2.63 -0.43 -8.60
C HIS A 45 -3.13 0.58 -9.63
N PHE A 46 -3.01 1.86 -9.29
CA PHE A 46 -3.31 2.97 -10.21
C PHE A 46 -2.07 3.87 -10.35
N GLU A 47 -1.31 3.63 -11.41
CA GLU A 47 0.00 4.22 -11.63
C GLU A 47 0.02 4.97 -12.98
N LEU A 48 -0.14 6.30 -12.94
CA LEU A 48 -0.35 7.12 -14.15
C LEU A 48 0.65 6.84 -15.28
N TYR A 49 1.95 6.75 -14.99
CA TYR A 49 2.95 6.48 -16.02
C TYR A 49 2.83 5.07 -16.62
N HIS A 50 2.49 4.06 -15.81
CA HIS A 50 2.28 2.70 -16.31
C HIS A 50 1.00 2.62 -17.13
N ILE A 51 -0.09 3.23 -16.68
CA ILE A 51 -1.36 3.32 -17.40
C ILE A 51 -1.16 3.97 -18.78
N GLU A 52 -0.41 5.07 -18.86
CA GLU A 52 -0.19 5.80 -20.11
C GLU A 52 0.75 5.08 -21.09
N SER A 53 1.72 4.32 -20.56
CA SER A 53 2.78 3.71 -21.36
C SER A 53 2.52 2.26 -21.73
N ASP A 54 1.64 1.57 -21.01
CA ASP A 54 1.26 0.19 -21.27
C ASP A 54 -0.22 0.06 -21.67
N LYS A 55 -0.45 -0.33 -22.92
CA LYS A 55 -1.80 -0.52 -23.47
C LYS A 55 -2.49 -1.78 -22.95
N SER A 56 -1.76 -2.72 -22.34
CA SER A 56 -2.37 -3.85 -21.64
C SER A 56 -2.78 -3.53 -20.21
N ASN A 57 -2.42 -2.36 -19.68
CA ASN A 57 -2.87 -1.97 -18.36
C ASN A 57 -4.41 -1.86 -18.33
N PRO A 58 -5.11 -2.47 -17.36
CA PRO A 58 -6.56 -2.54 -17.34
C PRO A 58 -7.22 -1.16 -17.18
N PHE A 59 -6.52 -0.16 -16.64
CA PHE A 59 -7.02 1.22 -16.51
C PHE A 59 -6.77 2.09 -17.76
N TYR A 60 -6.08 1.58 -18.79
CA TYR A 60 -5.79 2.35 -20.00
C TYR A 60 -7.08 2.84 -20.69
N LYS A 61 -7.09 4.11 -21.13
CA LYS A 61 -8.21 4.77 -21.83
C LYS A 61 -9.56 4.71 -21.10
N GLY A 62 -9.57 4.98 -19.80
CA GLY A 62 -10.81 5.04 -19.02
C GLY A 62 -11.30 3.66 -18.57
N GLY A 63 -10.36 2.74 -18.29
CA GLY A 63 -10.70 1.45 -17.69
C GLY A 63 -11.22 1.57 -16.25
N ILE A 64 -11.04 2.73 -15.61
CA ILE A 64 -11.59 2.99 -14.27
C ILE A 64 -13.11 2.89 -14.23
N GLN A 65 -13.83 3.33 -15.27
CA GLN A 65 -15.29 3.16 -15.32
C GLN A 65 -15.68 1.68 -15.26
N ASN A 66 -14.98 0.82 -16.01
CA ASN A 66 -15.23 -0.62 -15.98
C ASN A 66 -14.94 -1.21 -14.59
N TYR A 67 -13.86 -0.77 -13.93
CA TYR A 67 -13.55 -1.19 -12.55
C TYR A 67 -14.67 -0.82 -11.57
N LEU A 68 -15.15 0.43 -11.65
CA LEU A 68 -16.22 0.93 -10.80
C LEU A 68 -17.52 0.16 -11.04
N GLU A 69 -17.89 -0.08 -12.30
CA GLU A 69 -19.08 -0.88 -12.66
C GLU A 69 -19.00 -2.32 -12.15
N GLU A 70 -17.83 -2.97 -12.23
CA GLU A 70 -17.62 -4.31 -11.69
C GLU A 70 -17.75 -4.33 -10.16
N ILE A 71 -17.13 -3.37 -9.47
CA ILE A 71 -17.24 -3.25 -8.01
C ILE A 71 -18.69 -3.00 -7.58
N ASP A 72 -19.41 -2.09 -8.24
CA ASP A 72 -20.80 -1.79 -7.92
C ASP A 72 -21.68 -3.03 -8.11
N THR A 73 -21.48 -3.78 -9.20
CA THR A 73 -22.16 -5.06 -9.45
C THR A 73 -21.91 -6.07 -8.32
N LEU A 74 -20.66 -6.19 -7.85
CA LEU A 74 -20.33 -7.09 -6.74
C LEU A 74 -21.01 -6.67 -5.44
N LYS A 75 -21.07 -5.37 -5.15
CA LYS A 75 -21.71 -4.82 -3.94
C LYS A 75 -23.22 -5.00 -3.93
N GLU A 76 -23.88 -5.23 -5.06
CA GLU A 76 -25.30 -5.62 -5.08
C GLU A 76 -25.55 -6.96 -4.37
N THR A 77 -24.53 -7.83 -4.33
CA THR A 77 -24.61 -9.18 -3.74
C THR A 77 -23.84 -9.30 -2.42
N TYR A 78 -22.73 -8.58 -2.28
CA TYR A 78 -21.78 -8.77 -1.17
C TYR A 78 -21.51 -7.47 -0.40
N ASP A 79 -22.03 -7.38 0.83
CA ASP A 79 -21.88 -6.21 1.72
C ASP A 79 -20.47 -6.06 2.36
N SER A 80 -19.60 -7.06 2.18
CA SER A 80 -18.27 -7.18 2.80
C SER A 80 -17.14 -6.62 1.93
N ILE A 81 -17.46 -6.04 0.78
CA ILE A 81 -16.49 -5.59 -0.23
C ILE A 81 -16.38 -4.07 -0.25
N LEU A 82 -15.14 -3.59 -0.36
CA LEU A 82 -14.79 -2.23 -0.73
C LEU A 82 -14.04 -2.23 -2.08
N GLY A 83 -14.31 -1.21 -2.89
CA GLY A 83 -13.51 -0.89 -4.08
C GLY A 83 -12.62 0.30 -3.80
N GLY A 84 -11.35 0.17 -4.15
CA GLY A 84 -10.34 1.17 -3.87
C GLY A 84 -9.16 1.10 -4.81
N LEU A 85 -8.26 2.08 -4.67
CA LEU A 85 -7.03 2.13 -5.45
C LEU A 85 -5.82 2.44 -4.57
N GLU A 86 -4.73 1.73 -4.83
CA GLU A 86 -3.39 2.09 -4.39
C GLU A 86 -2.79 3.00 -5.48
N ILE A 87 -2.79 4.30 -5.21
CA ILE A 87 -2.37 5.32 -6.18
C ILE A 87 -0.91 5.69 -5.94
N GLN A 88 -0.07 5.46 -6.95
CA GLN A 88 1.32 5.88 -6.92
C GLN A 88 1.42 7.41 -6.98
N TYR A 89 2.13 8.00 -6.02
CA TYR A 89 2.39 9.43 -6.03
C TYR A 89 3.53 9.78 -7.00
N TYR A 90 3.25 10.71 -7.91
CA TYR A 90 4.28 11.34 -8.75
C TYR A 90 4.20 12.85 -8.55
N ARG A 91 5.31 13.44 -8.08
CA ARG A 91 5.36 14.88 -7.74
C ARG A 91 5.08 15.78 -8.96
N ASP A 92 5.49 15.34 -10.13
CA ASP A 92 5.28 16.04 -11.39
C ASP A 92 3.88 15.80 -11.98
N ARG A 93 3.04 14.98 -11.34
CA ARG A 93 1.67 14.65 -11.75
C ARG A 93 0.62 15.03 -10.70
N GLU A 94 0.93 15.91 -9.76
CA GLU A 94 -0.01 16.30 -8.70
C GLU A 94 -1.30 16.93 -9.25
N THR A 95 -1.24 17.62 -10.39
CA THR A 95 -2.43 18.20 -11.03
C THR A 95 -3.36 17.10 -11.52
N GLU A 96 -2.83 16.11 -12.23
CA GLU A 96 -3.59 14.98 -12.74
C GLU A 96 -4.13 14.09 -11.62
N LEU A 97 -3.39 13.97 -10.51
CA LEU A 97 -3.89 13.30 -9.31
C LEU A 97 -5.09 14.06 -8.72
N LEU A 98 -5.03 15.38 -8.60
CA LEU A 98 -6.16 16.18 -8.11
C LEU A 98 -7.39 16.08 -9.02
N GLU A 99 -7.19 16.14 -10.35
CA GLU A 99 -8.26 15.94 -11.34
C GLU A 99 -8.89 14.55 -11.19
N PHE A 100 -8.07 13.50 -11.01
CA PHE A 100 -8.55 12.15 -10.71
C PHE A 100 -9.45 12.11 -9.47
N PHE A 101 -9.04 12.79 -8.38
CA PHE A 101 -9.83 12.82 -7.15
C PHE A 101 -11.16 13.57 -7.32
N ASP A 102 -11.17 14.63 -8.13
CA ASP A 102 -12.40 15.38 -8.44
C ASP A 102 -13.38 14.56 -9.28
N ASP A 103 -12.87 13.80 -10.25
CA ASP A 103 -13.66 12.98 -11.15
C ASP A 103 -14.17 11.70 -10.49
N TYR A 104 -13.30 10.90 -9.85
CA TYR A 104 -13.61 9.54 -9.40
C TYR A 104 -13.52 9.33 -7.88
N GLY A 105 -12.94 10.28 -7.14
CA GLY A 105 -12.60 10.07 -5.73
C GLY A 105 -13.80 9.81 -4.81
N LYS A 106 -15.02 10.15 -5.25
CA LYS A 106 -16.27 9.89 -4.51
C LYS A 106 -16.92 8.54 -4.84
N GLU A 107 -16.50 7.90 -5.91
CA GLU A 107 -17.01 6.60 -6.37
C GLU A 107 -16.23 5.43 -5.74
N LEU A 108 -15.03 5.71 -5.23
CA LEU A 108 -14.20 4.75 -4.50
C LEU A 108 -14.45 4.81 -3.00
N ASP A 109 -14.51 3.66 -2.33
CA ASP A 109 -14.67 3.63 -0.87
C ASP A 109 -13.35 3.94 -0.15
N PHE A 110 -12.22 3.60 -0.78
CA PHE A 110 -10.91 3.71 -0.16
C PHE A 110 -9.83 4.05 -1.19
N ILE A 111 -9.04 5.07 -0.91
CA ILE A 111 -7.87 5.43 -1.72
C ILE A 111 -6.68 5.58 -0.80
N SER A 112 -5.55 5.00 -1.18
CA SER A 112 -4.31 5.11 -0.44
C SER A 112 -3.16 5.49 -1.36
N GLY A 113 -2.35 6.47 -0.93
CA GLY A 113 -1.17 6.87 -1.65
C GLY A 113 -0.02 5.91 -1.39
N SER A 114 0.73 5.55 -2.42
CA SER A 114 1.91 4.70 -2.34
C SER A 114 3.16 5.36 -2.90
N MET A 115 4.31 4.82 -2.51
CA MET A 115 5.63 5.23 -3.01
C MET A 115 6.45 4.00 -3.36
N HIS A 116 6.21 3.44 -4.54
CA HIS A 116 6.97 2.34 -5.13
C HIS A 116 8.09 2.82 -6.04
N GLU A 117 7.91 3.97 -6.69
CA GLU A 117 8.94 4.68 -7.46
C GLU A 117 8.76 6.20 -7.45
N TRP A 118 9.84 6.95 -7.63
CA TRP A 118 9.82 8.40 -7.89
C TRP A 118 10.59 8.77 -9.15
N ILE A 119 11.19 7.77 -9.81
CA ILE A 119 11.77 7.87 -11.14
C ILE A 119 11.13 6.73 -11.93
N PHE A 120 10.33 7.07 -12.93
CA PHE A 120 9.61 6.10 -13.72
C PHE A 120 10.55 4.99 -14.26
N LYS A 121 10.13 3.73 -14.11
CA LYS A 121 10.89 2.49 -14.43
C LYS A 121 12.02 2.16 -13.47
N TYR A 122 12.06 2.77 -12.28
CA TYR A 122 12.96 2.41 -11.19
C TYR A 122 12.20 2.09 -9.90
N PRO A 123 11.33 1.05 -9.90
CA PRO A 123 10.64 0.63 -8.69
C PRO A 123 11.62 0.04 -7.68
N ILE A 124 11.42 0.43 -6.41
CA ILE A 124 12.18 -0.06 -5.25
C ILE A 124 11.57 -1.32 -4.62
N THR A 125 10.36 -1.68 -5.04
CA THR A 125 9.53 -2.74 -4.44
C THR A 125 9.81 -4.14 -5.00
N THR A 126 10.70 -4.25 -6.00
CA THR A 126 11.23 -5.54 -6.48
C THR A 126 12.76 -5.57 -6.37
N ARG A 127 13.31 -6.69 -5.91
CA ARG A 127 14.76 -6.86 -5.73
C ARG A 127 15.54 -6.59 -7.01
N LYS A 128 15.06 -7.11 -8.15
CA LYS A 128 15.71 -6.94 -9.46
C LYS A 128 15.81 -5.48 -9.88
N SER A 129 14.73 -4.70 -9.71
CA SER A 129 14.73 -3.29 -10.09
C SER A 129 15.51 -2.42 -9.12
N LEU A 130 15.46 -2.73 -7.81
CA LEU A 130 16.29 -2.05 -6.83
C LEU A 130 17.79 -2.24 -7.10
N LEU A 131 18.22 -3.45 -7.46
CA LEU A 131 19.63 -3.70 -7.85
C LEU A 131 20.04 -2.86 -9.06
N LYS A 132 19.17 -2.73 -10.07
CA LYS A 132 19.42 -1.84 -11.22
C LYS A 132 19.48 -0.37 -10.83
N PHE A 133 18.68 0.05 -9.84
CA PHE A 133 18.73 1.43 -9.36
C PHE A 133 20.05 1.69 -8.60
N LEU A 134 20.54 0.69 -7.86
CA LEU A 134 21.82 0.74 -7.15
C LEU A 134 23.05 0.77 -8.06
N GLU A 135 22.93 0.42 -9.34
CA GLU A 135 23.99 0.67 -10.34
C GLU A 135 24.20 2.17 -10.62
N LYS A 136 23.24 3.02 -10.24
CA LYS A 136 23.21 4.47 -10.54
C LYS A 136 23.32 5.35 -9.31
N LYS A 137 22.89 4.86 -8.14
CA LYS A 137 22.84 5.59 -6.87
C LYS A 137 23.27 4.70 -5.72
N SER A 138 23.90 5.28 -4.72
CA SER A 138 24.21 4.56 -3.47
C SER A 138 22.94 4.22 -2.69
N VAL A 139 23.03 3.23 -1.80
CA VAL A 139 21.93 2.86 -0.87
C VAL A 139 21.46 4.09 -0.09
N LYS A 140 22.41 4.88 0.44
CA LYS A 140 22.12 6.11 1.16
C LYS A 140 21.33 7.11 0.32
N GLU A 141 21.73 7.36 -0.93
CA GLU A 141 21.01 8.29 -1.80
C GLU A 141 19.58 7.84 -2.08
N ILE A 142 19.36 6.54 -2.36
CA ILE A 142 18.02 6.00 -2.62
C ILE A 142 17.14 6.12 -1.37
N VAL A 143 17.65 5.77 -0.19
CA VAL A 143 16.92 5.90 1.07
C VAL A 143 16.62 7.37 1.37
N ASP A 144 17.59 8.27 1.19
CA ASP A 144 17.40 9.71 1.41
C ASP A 144 16.34 10.31 0.49
N GLU A 145 16.35 9.93 -0.78
CA GLU A 145 15.35 10.35 -1.75
C GLU A 145 13.97 9.80 -1.44
N TYR A 146 13.86 8.53 -1.05
CA TYR A 146 12.59 7.92 -0.61
C TYR A 146 11.96 8.74 0.52
N PHE A 147 12.69 9.01 1.60
CA PHE A 147 12.14 9.80 2.71
C PHE A 147 11.82 11.24 2.31
N LYS A 148 12.60 11.84 1.40
CA LYS A 148 12.34 13.19 0.89
C LYS A 148 11.05 13.24 0.05
N ILE A 149 10.86 12.28 -0.85
CA ILE A 149 9.67 12.24 -1.70
C ILE A 149 8.43 11.84 -0.89
N SER A 150 8.53 10.91 0.07
CA SER A 150 7.44 10.57 0.99
C SER A 150 7.01 11.76 1.85
N LYS A 151 7.94 12.60 2.32
CA LYS A 151 7.60 13.88 2.98
C LYS A 151 6.86 14.83 2.03
N THR A 152 7.20 14.82 0.75
CA THR A 152 6.52 15.67 -0.26
C THR A 152 5.10 15.17 -0.48
N MET A 153 4.91 13.85 -0.69
CA MET A 153 3.61 13.20 -0.80
C MET A 153 2.71 13.53 0.39
N ILE A 154 3.20 13.37 1.62
CA ILE A 154 2.41 13.66 2.83
C ILE A 154 2.00 15.14 2.90
N ASN A 155 2.91 16.07 2.56
CA ASN A 155 2.63 17.51 2.62
C ASN A 155 1.80 18.03 1.44
N SER A 156 1.64 17.26 0.36
CA SER A 156 0.77 17.63 -0.76
C SER A 156 -0.70 17.74 -0.33
N GLY A 157 -1.10 16.99 0.70
CA GLY A 157 -2.49 16.93 1.17
C GLY A 157 -3.43 16.15 0.25
N ILE A 158 -2.92 15.49 -0.79
CA ILE A 158 -3.72 14.73 -1.77
C ILE A 158 -4.36 13.50 -1.11
N PHE A 159 -3.58 12.74 -0.34
CA PHE A 159 -4.04 11.47 0.22
C PHE A 159 -4.49 11.58 1.68
N LYS A 160 -5.52 10.80 2.02
CA LYS A 160 -5.97 10.60 3.41
C LYS A 160 -5.41 9.33 4.06
N ASN A 161 -4.90 8.40 3.24
CA ASN A 161 -4.30 7.14 3.67
C ASN A 161 -2.98 6.94 2.91
N ILE A 162 -1.98 6.31 3.54
CA ILE A 162 -0.71 5.97 2.90
C ILE A 162 -0.35 4.50 3.14
N CYS A 163 0.02 3.81 2.06
CA CYS A 163 0.48 2.42 2.10
C CYS A 163 1.91 2.30 2.65
N HIS A 164 2.18 1.16 3.29
CA HIS A 164 3.51 0.64 3.70
C HIS A 164 4.62 1.70 3.79
N LEU A 165 4.51 2.60 4.77
CA LEU A 165 5.27 3.87 4.88
C LEU A 165 6.80 3.75 4.79
N ASP A 166 7.35 2.59 5.08
CA ASP A 166 8.78 2.27 5.05
C ASP A 166 9.12 1.07 4.15
N THR A 167 8.34 0.84 3.08
CA THR A 167 8.53 -0.24 2.11
C THR A 167 9.91 -0.24 1.43
N ILE A 168 10.64 0.88 1.47
CA ILE A 168 12.04 0.97 1.02
C ILE A 168 12.95 -0.07 1.71
N PHE A 169 12.65 -0.43 2.95
CA PHE A 169 13.44 -1.39 3.72
C PHE A 169 13.10 -2.85 3.39
N ARG A 170 12.14 -3.12 2.48
CA ARG A 170 11.76 -4.46 2.02
C ARG A 170 12.97 -5.34 1.69
N PHE A 171 13.96 -4.75 0.99
CA PHE A 171 15.22 -5.41 0.63
C PHE A 171 16.47 -4.71 1.20
N ILE A 172 16.35 -3.46 1.68
CA ILE A 172 17.47 -2.73 2.32
C ILE A 172 17.44 -3.01 3.81
N ASN A 173 18.13 -4.05 4.24
CA ASN A 173 18.23 -4.52 5.63
C ASN A 173 19.34 -5.59 5.76
N ASP A 174 19.60 -6.05 6.98
CA ASP A 174 20.68 -7.01 7.28
C ASP A 174 20.52 -8.39 6.65
N ASN A 175 19.30 -8.78 6.27
CA ASN A 175 19.00 -10.08 5.67
C ASN A 175 19.13 -10.08 4.15
N ASP A 176 19.37 -8.92 3.52
CA ASP A 176 19.52 -8.83 2.07
C ASP A 176 20.53 -7.74 1.64
N ILE A 177 20.09 -6.57 1.14
CA ILE A 177 20.99 -5.49 0.74
C ILE A 177 21.36 -4.71 2.00
N LYS A 178 22.54 -5.02 2.54
CA LYS A 178 23.04 -4.36 3.75
C LYS A 178 23.24 -2.86 3.50
N PRO A 179 22.68 -2.00 4.36
CA PRO A 179 22.97 -0.57 4.30
C PRO A 179 24.44 -0.30 4.62
N THR A 180 24.98 0.77 4.04
CA THR A 180 26.30 1.30 4.39
C THR A 180 26.23 2.03 5.74
N GLU A 181 27.37 2.19 6.43
CA GLU A 181 27.41 2.82 7.76
C GLU A 181 26.85 4.26 7.79
N ASP A 182 26.91 4.95 6.66
CA ASP A 182 26.41 6.33 6.47
C ASP A 182 24.93 6.40 6.08
N CYS A 183 24.28 5.25 5.86
CA CYS A 183 22.86 5.17 5.52
C CYS A 183 22.01 5.06 6.79
N ASP A 184 21.27 6.11 7.12
CA ASP A 184 20.31 6.09 8.23
C ASP A 184 19.08 5.25 7.89
N THR A 185 19.08 4.01 8.37
CA THR A 185 17.97 3.05 8.34
C THR A 185 17.28 2.92 9.70
N SER A 186 17.43 3.91 10.58
CA SER A 186 16.82 3.88 11.91
C SER A 186 15.31 4.13 11.85
N ASP A 187 14.60 3.62 12.86
CA ASP A 187 13.17 3.86 13.04
C ASP A 187 12.84 5.36 13.20
N ASN A 188 13.80 6.23 13.56
CA ASN A 188 13.58 7.67 13.74
C ASN A 188 13.04 8.33 12.48
N ARG A 189 13.53 7.97 11.29
CA ARG A 189 13.05 8.55 10.04
C ARG A 189 11.61 8.14 9.73
N VAL A 190 11.25 6.91 10.09
CA VAL A 190 9.88 6.39 9.92
C VAL A 190 8.95 7.05 10.93
N LEU A 191 9.40 7.25 12.18
CA LEU A 191 8.68 8.02 13.20
C LEU A 191 8.44 9.46 12.75
N ASP A 192 9.43 10.12 12.14
CA ASP A 192 9.27 11.48 11.62
C ASP A 192 8.24 11.56 10.49
N LEU A 193 8.21 10.59 9.57
CA LEU A 193 7.15 10.48 8.57
C LEU A 193 5.79 10.25 9.23
N GLY A 194 5.71 9.31 10.19
CA GLY A 194 4.47 8.98 10.87
C GLY A 194 3.89 10.17 11.65
N ARG A 195 4.74 10.95 12.31
CA ARG A 195 4.34 12.21 12.98
C ARG A 195 3.86 13.26 11.98
N LEU A 196 4.45 13.29 10.79
CA LEU A 196 3.97 14.15 9.71
C LEU A 196 2.59 13.68 9.22
N CYS A 197 2.33 12.38 9.15
CA CYS A 197 1.00 11.84 8.87
C CYS A 197 -0.01 12.25 9.96
N ILE A 198 0.34 12.14 11.25
CA ILE A 198 -0.51 12.60 12.37
C ILE A 198 -0.89 14.07 12.18
N LYS A 199 0.10 14.94 11.92
CA LYS A 199 -0.12 16.37 11.70
C LYS A 199 -1.08 16.65 10.54
N ASN A 200 -0.98 15.87 9.46
CA ASN A 200 -1.82 16.01 8.27
C ASN A 200 -3.11 15.17 8.32
N LYS A 201 -3.40 14.49 9.45
CA LYS A 201 -4.57 13.61 9.63
C LYS A 201 -4.64 12.47 8.60
N ILE A 202 -3.49 11.92 8.26
CA ILE A 202 -3.36 10.80 7.33
C ILE A 202 -3.28 9.49 8.12
N ALA A 203 -4.07 8.49 7.72
CA ALA A 203 -3.97 7.15 8.25
C ALA A 203 -2.80 6.38 7.62
N ILE A 204 -2.10 5.58 8.41
CA ILE A 204 -0.92 4.82 8.00
C ILE A 204 -1.32 3.35 7.87
N GLU A 205 -0.91 2.70 6.79
CA GLU A 205 -1.08 1.26 6.70
C GLU A 205 -0.17 0.54 7.69
N TYR A 206 -0.73 -0.41 8.42
CA TYR A 206 0.02 -1.49 9.06
C TYR A 206 -0.02 -2.71 8.15
N ASN A 207 0.95 -2.76 7.25
CA ASN A 207 0.99 -3.68 6.13
C ASN A 207 1.72 -4.97 6.53
N LEU A 208 1.07 -6.13 6.32
CA LEU A 208 1.58 -7.43 6.72
C LEU A 208 2.49 -8.09 5.68
N SER A 209 2.64 -7.49 4.50
CA SER A 209 3.43 -8.02 3.38
C SER A 209 4.91 -8.12 3.69
N GLY A 210 5.43 -7.24 4.53
CA GLY A 210 6.83 -7.30 4.97
C GLY A 210 7.22 -8.63 5.65
N LEU A 211 6.25 -9.41 6.15
CA LEU A 211 6.47 -10.75 6.71
C LEU A 211 6.89 -11.81 5.68
N LYS A 212 6.68 -11.60 4.36
CA LYS A 212 7.18 -12.51 3.31
C LYS A 212 8.51 -12.06 2.69
N PHE A 213 8.95 -10.85 2.99
CA PHE A 213 10.17 -10.27 2.43
C PHE A 213 11.36 -10.40 3.39
N PRO A 214 12.62 -10.20 2.94
CA PRO A 214 13.80 -10.35 3.79
C PRO A 214 13.76 -9.51 5.08
N ILE A 215 13.08 -8.37 5.08
CA ILE A 215 12.89 -7.55 6.28
C ILE A 215 12.15 -8.29 7.42
N ASN A 216 11.31 -9.28 7.09
CA ASN A 216 10.60 -10.18 7.99
C ASN A 216 9.86 -9.50 9.15
N ARG A 217 9.25 -8.35 8.87
CA ARG A 217 8.39 -7.60 9.79
C ARG A 217 7.33 -6.84 8.99
N PRO A 218 6.22 -6.42 9.59
CA PRO A 218 5.28 -5.52 8.95
C PRO A 218 5.92 -4.17 8.57
N PHE A 219 5.24 -3.41 7.72
CA PHE A 219 5.56 -2.02 7.42
C PHE A 219 4.51 -1.09 8.05
N PRO A 220 4.88 -0.16 8.95
CA PRO A 220 6.14 -0.10 9.71
C PRO A 220 6.31 -1.23 10.74
N SER A 221 7.46 -1.25 11.42
CA SER A 221 7.74 -2.16 12.54
C SER A 221 6.72 -2.00 13.67
N LYS A 222 6.55 -3.05 14.49
CA LYS A 222 5.64 -3.01 15.65
C LYS A 222 6.04 -1.92 16.64
N GLU A 223 7.33 -1.68 16.78
CA GLU A 223 7.93 -0.66 17.63
C GLU A 223 7.51 0.75 17.17
N VAL A 224 7.68 1.04 15.87
CA VAL A 224 7.24 2.31 15.25
C VAL A 224 5.74 2.48 15.39
N VAL A 225 4.95 1.46 15.07
CA VAL A 225 3.48 1.51 15.18
C VAL A 225 3.04 1.76 16.62
N THR A 226 3.68 1.13 17.60
CA THR A 226 3.37 1.34 19.03
C THR A 226 3.58 2.79 19.44
N LEU A 227 4.69 3.40 19.03
CA LEU A 227 5.00 4.80 19.33
C LEU A 227 4.03 5.75 18.62
N LEU A 228 3.83 5.58 17.32
CA LEU A 228 2.92 6.45 16.54
C LEU A 228 1.47 6.32 17.01
N LYS A 229 1.01 5.12 17.36
CA LYS A 229 -0.34 4.90 17.87
C LYS A 229 -0.56 5.61 19.20
N ARG A 230 0.44 5.56 20.10
CA ARG A 230 0.45 6.33 21.35
C ARG A 230 0.42 7.84 21.14
N GLU A 231 1.05 8.31 20.07
CA GLU A 231 1.05 9.71 19.64
C GLU A 231 -0.23 10.12 18.87
N GLY A 232 -1.20 9.22 18.70
CA GLY A 232 -2.50 9.51 18.12
C GLY A 232 -2.63 9.19 16.62
N ALA A 233 -1.72 8.42 16.03
CA ALA A 233 -1.86 7.98 14.65
C ALA A 233 -3.07 7.05 14.43
N SER A 234 -3.72 7.24 13.28
CA SER A 234 -4.72 6.32 12.74
C SER A 234 -4.04 5.27 11.89
N PHE A 235 -4.50 4.02 12.00
CA PHE A 235 -3.98 2.91 11.21
C PHE A 235 -5.11 2.13 10.56
N PHE A 236 -4.83 1.58 9.37
CA PHE A 236 -5.61 0.53 8.73
C PHE A 236 -4.71 -0.69 8.50
N VAL A 237 -5.30 -1.88 8.33
CA VAL A 237 -4.55 -3.13 8.16
C VAL A 237 -4.69 -3.61 6.72
N GLY A 238 -3.58 -3.98 6.09
CA GLY A 238 -3.56 -4.54 4.75
C GLY A 238 -2.65 -5.77 4.67
N SER A 239 -3.08 -6.81 3.97
CA SER A 239 -2.23 -7.98 3.71
C SER A 239 -1.31 -7.79 2.51
N ASP A 240 -1.68 -6.94 1.55
CA ASP A 240 -0.99 -6.73 0.27
C ASP A 240 -0.93 -8.06 -0.51
N SER A 241 -2.08 -8.74 -0.54
CA SER A 241 -2.18 -10.07 -1.13
C SER A 241 -2.28 -9.97 -2.64
N HIS A 242 -1.41 -10.72 -3.30
CA HIS A 242 -1.34 -10.91 -4.75
C HIS A 242 -1.60 -12.37 -5.15
N SER A 243 -1.91 -13.22 -4.17
CA SER A 243 -2.29 -14.60 -4.37
C SER A 243 -3.28 -15.05 -3.30
N LEU A 244 -4.10 -16.05 -3.64
CA LEU A 244 -5.12 -16.56 -2.73
C LEU A 244 -4.51 -17.30 -1.53
N ASP A 245 -3.49 -18.13 -1.78
CA ASP A 245 -2.76 -18.85 -0.72
C ASP A 245 -2.15 -17.88 0.30
N TYR A 246 -1.57 -16.77 -0.16
CA TYR A 246 -1.02 -15.79 0.75
C TYR A 246 -2.11 -15.11 1.58
N PHE A 247 -3.22 -14.74 0.96
CA PHE A 247 -4.36 -14.13 1.66
C PHE A 247 -4.94 -15.04 2.74
N GLU A 248 -5.22 -16.31 2.42
CA GLU A 248 -5.70 -17.31 3.39
C GLU A 248 -4.76 -17.41 4.59
N ASN A 249 -3.44 -17.45 4.34
CA ASN A 249 -2.41 -17.48 5.39
C ASN A 249 -2.34 -16.17 6.20
N LYS A 250 -2.84 -15.05 5.67
CA LYS A 250 -2.83 -13.73 6.35
C LYS A 250 -4.08 -13.41 7.14
N ILE A 251 -5.20 -14.07 6.91
CA ILE A 251 -6.44 -13.83 7.67
C ILE A 251 -6.21 -13.86 9.20
N PRO A 252 -5.58 -14.90 9.80
CA PRO A 252 -5.31 -14.89 11.24
C PRO A 252 -4.39 -13.74 11.67
N LYS A 253 -3.45 -13.33 10.80
CA LYS A 253 -2.53 -12.21 11.07
C LYS A 253 -3.21 -10.85 11.00
N ILE A 254 -4.27 -10.71 10.22
CA ILE A 254 -5.11 -9.51 10.21
C ILE A 254 -5.83 -9.37 11.54
N GLU A 255 -6.41 -10.45 12.08
CA GLU A 255 -7.03 -10.39 13.41
C GLU A 255 -6.02 -10.04 14.51
N GLU A 256 -4.83 -10.68 14.48
CA GLU A 256 -3.72 -10.36 15.39
C GLU A 256 -3.33 -8.87 15.28
N ALA A 257 -3.30 -8.32 14.07
CA ALA A 257 -2.99 -6.92 13.82
C ALA A 257 -4.03 -5.97 14.43
N TYR A 258 -5.33 -6.23 14.25
CA TYR A 258 -6.39 -5.44 14.89
C TYR A 258 -6.32 -5.52 16.42
N ASN A 259 -6.08 -6.71 16.97
CA ASN A 259 -5.94 -6.90 18.41
C ASN A 259 -4.72 -6.16 18.97
N PHE A 260 -3.59 -6.22 18.26
CA PHE A 260 -2.39 -5.45 18.58
C PHE A 260 -2.67 -3.94 18.58
N LEU A 261 -3.23 -3.40 17.49
CA LEU A 261 -3.56 -1.98 17.38
C LEU A 261 -4.54 -1.51 18.48
N SER A 262 -5.51 -2.35 18.83
CA SER A 262 -6.50 -2.05 19.88
C SER A 262 -5.93 -2.14 21.30
N SER A 263 -4.84 -2.90 21.50
CA SER A 263 -4.20 -3.04 22.81
C SER A 263 -3.35 -1.84 23.21
N ILE A 264 -2.95 -1.00 22.24
CA ILE A 264 -2.12 0.18 22.47
C ILE A 264 -2.99 1.31 23.00
N LYS A 265 -2.72 1.74 24.24
CA LYS A 265 -3.36 2.91 24.85
C LYS A 265 -2.67 4.20 24.42
N ASN A 266 -3.45 5.23 24.11
CA ASN A 266 -2.93 6.58 23.86
C ASN A 266 -2.26 7.14 25.13
N ILE A 267 -1.24 8.00 24.94
CA ILE A 267 -0.62 8.76 26.03
C ILE A 267 -1.50 9.97 26.37
#